data_AF-A0A519HDL1-F1
#
_entry.id   AF-A0A519HDL1-F1
#
_cell.length_a   1.000
_cell.length_b   1.000
_cell.length_c   1.000
_cell.angle_alpha   90.00
_cell.angle_beta   90.00
_cell.angle_gamma   90.00
#
_symmetry.space_group_name_H-M   'P 1'
#
loop_
_entity.id
_entity.type
_entity.pdbx_description
1 polymer ?
#
loop_
_entity_poly.entity_id
_entity_poly.type
_entity_poly.pdbx_seq_one_letter_code
_entity_poly.pdbx_strand_id
1 'polypeptide(L)'
;MKTLLGVMLVALSLSACGEAAAPTPPAPPPGPPPPPSPPLPMTTSRALEIMGTLSNTCREVAAMKMAQAKCEERQGRTVDHAALRTELRDLAWTMGKLSPDEASKQCEVVMGELTRRPKPQACWDL
;
A
#
# COMPACT_ATOMS: atom_id res chain seq x y z
N MET A 1 53.87 63.06 -19.67
CA MET A 1 54.29 63.80 -18.47
C MET A 1 53.82 63.06 -17.23
N LYS A 2 54.72 62.95 -16.24
CA LYS A 2 54.50 62.74 -14.79
C LYS A 2 54.14 61.35 -14.23
N THR A 3 55.16 60.82 -13.56
CA THR A 3 55.30 59.74 -12.59
C THR A 3 54.55 60.00 -11.27
N LEU A 4 54.20 58.91 -10.55
CA LEU A 4 54.38 58.63 -9.10
C LEU A 4 53.24 57.69 -8.61
N LEU A 5 53.52 56.41 -8.34
CA LEU A 5 53.92 55.83 -7.04
C LEU A 5 52.76 55.72 -6.02
N GLY A 6 52.40 54.47 -5.70
CA GLY A 6 51.47 54.10 -4.64
C GLY A 6 51.68 52.64 -4.27
N VAL A 7 52.45 52.44 -3.20
CA VAL A 7 53.06 51.20 -2.67
C VAL A 7 52.04 50.14 -2.21
N MET A 8 52.42 48.86 -2.44
CA MET A 8 52.09 47.61 -1.72
C MET A 8 50.94 47.59 -0.69
N LEU A 9 50.12 46.52 -0.67
CA LEU A 9 50.45 45.28 0.03
C LEU A 9 49.43 44.16 -0.22
N VAL A 10 49.98 42.96 -0.16
CA VAL A 10 49.46 41.62 -0.41
C VAL A 10 48.34 41.20 0.56
N ALA A 11 47.30 40.53 0.06
CA ALA A 11 46.87 39.22 0.58
C ALA A 11 45.71 38.62 -0.23
N LEU A 12 46.05 37.56 -0.97
CA LEU A 12 45.32 36.31 -1.21
C LEU A 12 43.84 36.27 -0.79
N SER A 13 42.96 35.92 -1.74
CA SER A 13 42.02 34.79 -1.60
C SER A 13 41.30 34.53 -2.92
N LEU A 14 41.21 33.25 -3.25
CA LEU A 14 40.74 32.68 -4.52
C LEU A 14 39.32 33.15 -4.85
N SER A 15 39.14 33.75 -6.04
CA SER A 15 37.83 33.95 -6.64
C SER A 15 37.23 32.59 -6.99
N ALA A 16 36.30 32.16 -6.14
CA ALA A 16 35.27 31.20 -6.46
C ALA A 16 34.50 31.69 -7.71
N CYS A 17 34.49 30.86 -8.74
CA CYS A 17 33.67 30.97 -9.93
C CYS A 17 33.34 29.52 -10.31
N GLY A 18 32.11 29.04 -10.40
CA GLY A 18 30.80 29.63 -10.17
C GLY A 18 29.82 28.46 -10.03
N GLU A 19 28.58 28.67 -10.47
CA GLU A 19 27.45 27.73 -10.44
C GLU A 19 26.68 27.70 -9.11
N ALA A 20 25.76 28.66 -8.96
CA ALA A 20 24.69 28.57 -7.98
C ALA A 20 23.74 27.43 -8.39
N ALA A 21 23.91 26.27 -7.78
CA ALA A 21 22.94 25.19 -7.84
C ALA A 21 21.63 25.65 -7.18
N ALA A 22 20.52 25.52 -7.90
CA ALA A 22 19.19 25.78 -7.39
C ALA A 22 18.93 24.95 -6.11
N PRO A 23 18.29 25.53 -5.07
CA PRO A 23 17.98 24.78 -3.86
C PRO A 23 16.96 23.68 -4.19
N THR A 24 17.38 22.42 -4.05
CA THR A 24 16.46 21.28 -4.07
C THR A 24 15.45 21.43 -2.95
N PRO A 25 14.13 21.25 -3.21
CA PRO A 25 13.14 21.25 -2.15
C PRO A 25 13.50 20.17 -1.11
N PRO A 26 13.27 20.42 0.19
CA PRO A 26 13.56 19.45 1.24
C PRO A 26 12.81 18.15 0.95
N ALA A 27 13.49 17.02 1.14
CA ALA A 27 12.87 15.71 1.01
C ALA A 27 11.65 15.62 1.95
N PRO A 28 10.52 15.03 1.51
CA PRO A 28 9.40 14.80 2.39
C PRO A 28 9.86 13.94 3.58
N PRO A 29 9.30 14.15 4.79
CA PRO A 29 9.64 13.34 5.93
C PRO A 29 9.41 11.85 5.62
N PRO A 30 10.26 10.94 6.13
CA PRO A 30 10.05 9.52 5.95
C PRO A 30 8.66 9.13 6.46
N GLY A 31 7.89 8.44 5.62
CA GLY A 31 6.57 7.94 6.00
C GLY A 31 6.68 6.97 7.19
N PRO A 32 5.60 6.76 7.94
CA PRO A 32 5.58 5.79 9.03
C PRO A 32 6.00 4.39 8.52
N PRO A 33 6.71 3.60 9.33
CA PRO A 33 7.15 2.28 8.93
C PRO A 33 5.95 1.41 8.53
N PRO A 34 6.07 0.57 7.50
CA PRO A 34 5.02 -0.38 7.17
C PRO A 34 4.77 -1.28 8.39
N PRO A 35 3.50 -1.56 8.73
CA PRO A 35 3.20 -2.46 9.84
C PRO A 35 3.81 -3.84 9.61
N PRO A 36 4.20 -4.56 10.68
CA PRO A 36 4.79 -5.89 10.57
C PRO A 36 3.85 -6.82 9.81
N SER A 37 4.41 -7.57 8.86
CA SER A 37 3.66 -8.61 8.14
C SER A 37 3.23 -9.68 9.14
N PRO A 38 1.92 -9.94 9.33
CA PRO A 38 1.49 -11.01 10.22
C PRO A 38 1.96 -12.38 9.68
N PRO A 39 2.07 -13.39 10.56
CA PRO A 39 2.50 -14.72 10.16
C PRO A 39 1.61 -15.27 9.05
N LEU A 40 2.23 -15.91 8.07
CA LEU A 40 1.57 -16.76 7.09
C LEU A 40 1.34 -18.14 7.74
N PRO A 41 0.29 -18.88 7.36
CA PRO A 41 -0.70 -18.59 6.32
C PRO A 41 -1.77 -17.58 6.76
N MET A 42 -2.41 -16.92 5.79
CA MET A 42 -3.56 -16.07 6.06
C MET A 42 -4.72 -16.94 6.56
N THR A 43 -5.38 -16.53 7.64
CA THR A 43 -6.53 -17.24 8.21
C THR A 43 -7.83 -16.49 7.95
N THR A 44 -8.96 -17.19 8.05
CA THR A 44 -10.29 -16.56 7.95
C THR A 44 -10.47 -15.51 9.06
N SER A 45 -10.03 -15.77 10.29
CA SER A 45 -10.09 -14.78 11.37
C SER A 45 -9.28 -13.53 11.03
N ARG A 46 -8.07 -13.70 10.50
CA ARG A 46 -7.23 -12.55 10.13
C ARG A 46 -7.81 -11.75 8.97
N ALA A 47 -8.47 -12.41 8.01
CA ALA A 47 -9.14 -11.73 6.91
C ALA A 47 -10.32 -10.88 7.41
N LEU A 48 -11.09 -11.41 8.36
CA LEU A 48 -12.19 -10.70 8.99
C LEU A 48 -11.72 -9.52 9.85
N GLU A 49 -10.58 -9.67 10.54
CA GLU A 49 -9.97 -8.59 11.31
C GLU A 49 -9.56 -7.41 10.43
N ILE A 50 -8.99 -7.67 9.25
CA ILE A 50 -8.60 -6.61 8.30
C ILE A 50 -9.82 -5.77 7.87
N MET A 51 -10.97 -6.40 7.69
CA MET A 51 -12.23 -5.73 7.34
C MET A 51 -13.07 -5.35 8.58
N GLY A 52 -12.54 -5.51 9.79
CA GLY A 52 -13.34 -5.59 11.03
C GLY A 52 -14.08 -4.31 11.41
N THR A 53 -13.64 -3.16 10.92
CA THR A 53 -14.29 -1.85 11.17
C THR A 53 -15.33 -1.48 10.11
N LEU A 54 -15.50 -2.31 9.08
CA LEU A 54 -16.45 -2.09 7.99
C LEU A 54 -17.75 -2.86 8.22
N SER A 55 -18.73 -2.64 7.34
CA SER A 55 -20.03 -3.32 7.43
C SER A 55 -19.91 -4.85 7.30
N ASN A 56 -20.95 -5.56 7.74
CA ASN A 56 -20.99 -7.02 7.66
C ASN A 56 -20.82 -7.52 6.21
N THR A 57 -21.41 -6.84 5.22
CA THR A 57 -21.24 -7.19 3.80
C THR A 57 -19.77 -7.15 3.38
N CYS A 58 -19.01 -6.14 3.82
CA CYS A 58 -17.58 -6.06 3.53
C CYS A 58 -16.77 -7.15 4.24
N ARG A 59 -17.19 -7.56 5.44
CA ARG A 59 -16.57 -8.71 6.14
C ARG A 59 -16.88 -10.04 5.45
N GLU A 60 -18.06 -10.21 4.89
CA GLU A 60 -18.41 -11.38 4.08
C GLU A 60 -17.53 -11.48 2.83
N VAL A 61 -17.18 -10.36 2.19
CA VAL A 61 -16.22 -10.34 1.06
C VAL A 61 -14.88 -10.95 1.47
N ALA A 62 -14.35 -10.59 2.64
CA ALA A 62 -13.13 -11.20 3.17
C ALA A 62 -13.28 -12.71 3.42
N ALA A 63 -14.41 -13.13 4.00
CA ALA A 63 -14.69 -14.55 4.20
C ALA A 63 -14.74 -15.32 2.86
N MET A 64 -15.40 -14.75 1.85
CA MET A 64 -15.53 -15.36 0.53
C MET A 64 -14.20 -15.49 -0.20
N LYS A 65 -13.36 -14.44 -0.17
CA LYS A 65 -12.00 -14.49 -0.72
C LYS A 65 -11.13 -15.55 -0.04
N MET A 66 -11.23 -15.67 1.29
CA MET A 66 -10.55 -16.75 2.03
C MET A 66 -11.09 -18.14 1.68
N ALA A 67 -12.39 -18.29 1.45
CA ALA A 67 -12.97 -19.55 1.03
C ALA A 67 -12.48 -19.96 -0.37
N GLN A 68 -12.33 -19.00 -1.29
CA GLN A 68 -11.73 -19.23 -2.61
C GLN A 68 -10.27 -19.66 -2.49
N ALA A 69 -9.46 -18.95 -1.70
CA ALA A 69 -8.08 -19.31 -1.41
C ALA A 69 -7.97 -20.76 -0.86
N LYS A 70 -8.74 -21.10 0.16
CA LYS A 70 -8.75 -22.47 0.72
C LYS A 70 -9.13 -23.52 -0.32
N CYS A 71 -10.05 -23.19 -1.23
CA CYS A 71 -10.38 -24.11 -2.32
C CYS A 71 -9.23 -24.29 -3.31
N GLU A 72 -8.50 -23.23 -3.64
CA GLU A 72 -7.32 -23.33 -4.49
C GLU A 72 -6.24 -24.22 -3.85
N GLU A 73 -6.03 -24.08 -2.55
CA GLU A 73 -5.12 -24.95 -1.79
C GLU A 73 -5.57 -26.42 -1.85
N ARG A 74 -6.87 -26.71 -1.67
CA ARG A 74 -7.41 -28.08 -1.80
C ARG A 74 -7.23 -28.67 -3.20
N GLN A 75 -7.20 -27.83 -4.23
CA GLN A 75 -6.91 -28.24 -5.60
C GLN A 75 -5.40 -28.42 -5.87
N GLY A 76 -4.56 -28.26 -4.85
CA GLY A 76 -3.10 -28.35 -4.98
C GLY A 76 -2.47 -27.12 -5.64
N ARG A 77 -3.22 -26.01 -5.78
CA ARG A 77 -2.67 -24.75 -6.30
C ARG A 77 -1.97 -24.00 -5.16
N THR A 78 -0.85 -23.37 -5.48
CA THR A 78 -0.18 -22.47 -4.55
C THR A 78 -0.97 -21.17 -4.43
N VAL A 79 -1.37 -20.83 -3.21
CA VAL A 79 -2.01 -19.56 -2.89
C VAL A 79 -0.99 -18.59 -2.30
N ASP A 80 -0.96 -17.37 -2.85
CA ASP A 80 -0.20 -16.27 -2.28
C ASP A 80 -1.01 -15.57 -1.17
N HIS A 81 -0.82 -16.07 0.05
CA HIS A 81 -1.43 -15.50 1.25
C HIS A 81 -0.96 -14.08 1.57
N ALA A 82 0.23 -13.67 1.10
CA ALA A 82 0.70 -12.30 1.26
C ALA A 82 -0.03 -11.36 0.30
N ALA A 83 -0.21 -11.76 -0.97
CA ALA A 83 -1.00 -11.01 -1.94
C ALA A 83 -2.46 -10.87 -1.49
N LEU A 84 -3.09 -11.96 -1.01
CA LEU A 84 -4.46 -11.92 -0.50
C LEU A 84 -4.61 -10.93 0.67
N ARG A 85 -3.64 -10.90 1.57
CA ARG A 85 -3.63 -9.96 2.70
C ARG A 85 -3.51 -8.51 2.22
N THR A 86 -2.62 -8.25 1.27
CA THR A 86 -2.46 -6.92 0.67
C THR A 86 -3.76 -6.48 -0.01
N GLU A 87 -4.37 -7.36 -0.81
CA GLU A 87 -5.65 -7.07 -1.47
C GLU A 87 -6.75 -6.70 -0.45
N LEU A 88 -6.88 -7.47 0.64
CA LEU A 88 -7.87 -7.18 1.68
C LEU A 88 -7.59 -5.86 2.40
N ARG A 89 -6.31 -5.50 2.62
CA ARG A 89 -5.95 -4.22 3.23
C ARG A 89 -6.28 -3.04 2.31
N ASP A 90 -5.98 -3.18 1.03
CA ASP A 90 -6.25 -2.14 0.04
C ASP A 90 -7.76 -1.95 -0.16
N LEU A 91 -8.51 -3.05 -0.14
CA LEU A 91 -9.97 -3.01 -0.13
C LEU A 91 -10.49 -2.32 1.14
N ALA A 92 -9.99 -2.71 2.32
CA ALA A 92 -10.40 -2.10 3.59
C ALA A 92 -10.14 -0.58 3.60
N TRP A 93 -8.95 -0.19 3.13
CA TRP A 93 -8.56 1.21 2.99
C TRP A 93 -9.45 1.98 2.01
N THR A 94 -9.78 1.36 0.88
CA THR A 94 -10.65 1.97 -0.14
C THR A 94 -12.07 2.17 0.39
N MET A 95 -12.65 1.15 1.02
CA MET A 95 -14.00 1.22 1.59
C MET A 95 -14.06 2.16 2.81
N GLY A 96 -12.99 2.25 3.59
CA GLY A 96 -12.89 3.16 4.74
C GLY A 96 -12.87 4.65 4.37
N LYS A 97 -12.70 4.99 3.08
CA LYS A 97 -12.82 6.38 2.59
C LYS A 97 -14.26 6.78 2.22
N LEU A 98 -15.16 5.81 2.12
CA LEU A 98 -16.55 6.03 1.72
C LEU A 98 -17.45 6.19 2.95
N SER A 99 -18.66 6.70 2.75
CA SER A 99 -19.69 6.59 3.77
C SER A 99 -20.06 5.12 4.03
N PRO A 100 -20.60 4.76 5.21
CA PRO A 100 -20.97 3.38 5.51
C PRO A 100 -21.94 2.75 4.49
N ASP A 101 -22.89 3.53 3.97
CA ASP A 101 -23.87 3.06 2.99
C ASP A 101 -23.22 2.83 1.61
N GLU A 102 -22.34 3.73 1.18
CA GLU A 102 -21.60 3.58 -0.07
C GLU A 102 -20.62 2.40 -0.01
N ALA A 103 -19.87 2.27 1.08
CA ALA A 103 -18.98 1.14 1.31
C ALA A 103 -19.75 -0.19 1.25
N SER A 104 -20.93 -0.26 1.88
CA SER A 104 -21.76 -1.46 1.86
C SER A 104 -22.22 -1.81 0.45
N LYS A 105 -22.74 -0.84 -0.31
CA LYS A 105 -23.13 -1.04 -1.73
C LYS A 105 -21.95 -1.49 -2.59
N GLN A 106 -20.76 -0.91 -2.39
CA GLN A 106 -19.57 -1.33 -3.12
C GLN A 106 -19.15 -2.75 -2.75
N CYS A 107 -19.23 -3.12 -1.48
CA CYS A 107 -18.98 -4.50 -1.05
C CYS A 107 -20.02 -5.50 -1.59
N GLU A 108 -21.29 -5.11 -1.78
CA GLU A 108 -22.30 -5.93 -2.48
C GLU A 108 -21.91 -6.18 -3.94
N VAL A 109 -21.42 -5.15 -4.64
CA VAL A 109 -20.92 -5.31 -6.01
C VAL A 109 -19.78 -6.31 -6.06
N VAL A 110 -18.78 -6.15 -5.19
CA VAL A 110 -17.64 -7.08 -5.09
C VAL A 110 -18.11 -8.50 -4.74
N MET A 111 -19.06 -8.65 -3.83
CA MET A 111 -19.66 -9.95 -3.50
C MET A 111 -20.36 -10.57 -4.72
N GLY A 112 -21.12 -9.78 -5.46
CA GLY A 112 -21.78 -10.21 -6.70
C GLY A 112 -20.79 -10.67 -7.77
N GLU A 113 -19.61 -10.05 -7.85
CA GLU A 113 -18.53 -10.53 -8.73
C GLU A 113 -17.91 -11.84 -8.23
N LEU A 114 -17.64 -11.97 -6.93
CA LEU A 114 -17.03 -13.17 -6.36
C LEU A 114 -17.93 -14.40 -6.48
N THR A 115 -19.23 -14.21 -6.33
CA THR A 115 -20.24 -15.29 -6.42
C THR A 115 -20.51 -15.74 -7.86
N ARG A 116 -20.32 -14.86 -8.85
CA ARG A 116 -20.42 -15.21 -10.27
C ARG A 116 -19.25 -16.04 -10.79
N ARG A 117 -18.14 -16.11 -10.05
CA ARG A 117 -17.01 -16.96 -10.42
C ARG A 117 -17.39 -18.45 -10.22
N PRO A 118 -17.28 -19.30 -11.26
CA PRO A 118 -17.59 -20.71 -11.13
C PRO A 118 -16.67 -21.36 -10.10
N LYS A 119 -17.25 -22.09 -9.15
CA LYS A 119 -16.51 -22.80 -8.11
C LYS A 119 -16.33 -24.27 -8.52
N PRO A 120 -15.09 -24.77 -8.62
CA PRO A 120 -14.81 -26.20 -8.82
C PRO A 120 -15.48 -27.09 -7.77
N GLN A 121 -15.79 -28.34 -8.12
CA GLN A 121 -16.42 -29.29 -7.19
C GLN A 121 -15.62 -29.46 -5.88
N ALA A 122 -14.29 -29.47 -5.97
CA ALA A 122 -13.37 -29.52 -4.82
C ALA A 122 -13.53 -28.36 -3.82
N CYS A 123 -14.25 -27.29 -4.18
CA CYS A 123 -14.62 -26.22 -3.26
C CYS A 123 -15.79 -26.56 -2.34
N TRP A 124 -16.62 -27.53 -2.73
CA TRP A 124 -17.89 -27.87 -2.08
C TRP A 124 -17.78 -29.11 -1.18
N ASP A 125 -16.77 -29.95 -1.40
CA ASP A 125 -16.45 -31.06 -0.51
C ASP A 125 -15.85 -30.46 0.80
N LEU A 126 -16.70 -30.39 1.82
CA LEU A 126 -16.39 -29.95 3.19
C LEU A 126 -16.08 -31.13 4.09
#